data_AF-A0A7C4NT74-F1
#
_entry.id   AF-A0A7C4NT74-F1
#
_cell.length_a   1.000
_cell.length_b   1.000
_cell.length_c   1.000
_cell.angle_alpha   90.00
_cell.angle_beta   90.00
_cell.angle_gamma   90.00
#
_symmetry.space_group_name_H-M   'P 1'
#
loop_
_entity.id
_entity.type
_entity.pdbx_description
1 polymer ?
#
loop_
_entity_poly.entity_id
_entity_poly.type
_entity_poly.pdbx_seq_one_letter_code
_entity_poly.pdbx_strand_id
1 'polypeptide(L)'
;MPFNVVFFTEGGESAGFGHITRCRALSDAFEEVGRETTFVVKGDEKIIKFLNRNVVLENWIDDFETFKSFLSSADLVVIDSYLASLDHYRWASELKKCLFVDDFRRLDYPPRSIVLNGSIYA
;
A
#
# COMPACT_ATOMS: atom_id res chain seq x y z
N MET A 1 16.92 13.82 -3.63
CA MET A 1 15.44 13.85 -3.70
C MET A 1 14.92 13.33 -2.37
N PRO A 2 13.79 13.84 -1.84
CA PRO A 2 13.15 13.22 -0.69
C PRO A 2 12.79 11.78 -1.03
N PHE A 3 12.89 10.88 -0.05
CA PHE A 3 12.59 9.47 -0.24
C PHE A 3 11.07 9.28 -0.13
N ASN A 4 10.45 8.72 -1.17
CA ASN A 4 9.00 8.62 -1.31
C ASN A 4 8.50 7.20 -1.08
N VAL A 5 7.49 7.06 -0.23
CA VAL A 5 6.80 5.79 0.07
C VAL A 5 5.39 5.83 -0.51
N VAL A 6 5.10 4.88 -1.40
CA VAL A 6 3.76 4.76 -2.01
C VAL A 6 3.02 3.59 -1.37
N PHE A 7 1.84 3.89 -0.82
CA PHE A 7 0.93 2.91 -0.22
C PHE A 7 -0.16 2.56 -1.21
N PHE A 8 -0.31 1.28 -1.52
CA PHE A 8 -1.45 0.73 -2.24
C PHE A 8 -2.33 -0.05 -1.27
N THR A 9 -3.59 0.36 -1.16
CA THR A 9 -4.55 -0.23 -0.22
C THR A 9 -5.98 -0.09 -0.72
N GLU A 10 -6.91 -0.76 -0.07
CA GLU A 10 -8.35 -0.53 -0.19
C GLU A 10 -8.98 -0.10 1.14
N GLY A 11 -10.15 0.50 1.07
CA GLY A 11 -10.94 0.86 2.25
C GLY A 11 -12.18 1.66 1.89
N GLY A 12 -12.88 2.16 2.91
CA GLY A 12 -14.07 2.98 2.74
C GLY A 12 -15.32 2.33 3.33
N GLU A 13 -16.49 2.88 3.01
CA GLU A 13 -17.76 2.50 3.64
C GLU A 13 -18.13 1.03 3.41
N SER A 14 -17.80 0.47 2.24
CA SER A 14 -18.11 -0.92 1.89
C SER A 14 -17.06 -1.93 2.35
N ALA A 15 -15.80 -1.51 2.52
CA ALA A 15 -14.67 -2.39 2.82
C ALA A 15 -14.15 -2.26 4.26
N GLY A 16 -14.59 -1.23 5.00
CA GLY A 16 -14.08 -0.88 6.32
C GLY A 16 -12.80 -0.03 6.29
N PHE A 17 -12.27 0.28 7.47
CA PHE A 17 -11.12 1.18 7.68
C PHE A 17 -9.88 0.46 8.24
N GLY A 18 -9.87 -0.88 8.30
CA GLY A 18 -8.76 -1.66 8.85
C GLY A 18 -7.43 -1.37 8.16
N HIS A 19 -7.34 -1.61 6.85
CA HIS A 19 -6.10 -1.36 6.10
C HIS A 19 -5.73 0.13 6.12
N ILE A 20 -6.72 1.02 5.99
CA ILE A 20 -6.51 2.48 6.03
C ILE A 20 -5.84 2.93 7.33
N THR A 21 -6.34 2.47 8.49
CA THR A 21 -5.80 2.85 9.80
C THR A 21 -4.41 2.28 10.04
N ARG A 22 -4.16 1.03 9.65
CA ARG A 22 -2.84 0.39 9.75
C ARG A 22 -1.81 1.06 8.84
N CYS A 23 -2.15 1.28 7.58
CA CYS A 23 -1.28 1.98 6.63
C CYS A 23 -1.03 3.42 7.08
N ARG A 24 -2.01 4.10 7.67
CA ARG A 24 -1.82 5.43 8.26
C ARG A 24 -0.77 5.41 9.37
N ALA A 25 -0.84 4.47 10.32
CA ALA A 25 0.14 4.38 11.40
C ALA A 25 1.57 4.11 10.86
N LEU A 26 1.70 3.27 9.84
CA LEU A 26 2.98 3.01 9.19
C LEU A 26 3.50 4.23 8.43
N SER A 27 2.61 4.97 7.75
CA SER A 27 2.91 6.24 7.09
C SER A 27 3.37 7.30 8.09
N ASP A 28 2.71 7.44 9.24
CA ASP A 28 3.11 8.37 10.31
C ASP A 28 4.58 8.08 10.74
N ALA A 29 4.96 6.81 10.90
CA ALA A 29 6.33 6.42 11.24
C ALA A 29 7.36 6.76 10.15
N PHE A 30 6.98 6.69 8.87
CA PHE A 30 7.84 7.14 7.76
C PHE A 30 7.99 8.65 7.73
N GLU A 31 6.91 9.39 7.96
CA GLU A 31 6.90 10.85 8.01
C GLU A 31 7.75 11.38 9.17
N GLU A 32 7.71 10.73 10.33
CA GLU A 32 8.55 11.04 11.50
C GLU A 32 10.06 10.98 11.19
N VAL A 33 10.48 10.13 10.25
CA VAL A 33 11.88 10.01 9.79
C VAL A 33 12.14 10.75 8.48
N GLY A 34 11.30 11.75 8.17
CA GLY A 34 11.47 12.70 7.07
C GLY A 34 11.20 12.13 5.68
N ARG A 35 10.29 11.17 5.55
CA ARG A 35 9.89 10.57 4.28
C ARG A 35 8.55 11.11 3.83
N GLU A 36 8.39 11.27 2.52
CA GLU A 36 7.10 11.63 1.94
C GLU A 36 6.28 10.36 1.72
N THR A 37 4.97 10.46 1.94
CA THR A 37 4.06 9.34 1.71
C THR A 37 2.92 9.72 0.78
N THR A 38 2.56 8.80 -0.11
CA THR A 38 1.41 8.94 -1.02
C THR A 38 0.54 7.70 -0.91
N PHE A 39 -0.75 7.89 -0.74
CA PHE A 39 -1.73 6.80 -0.72
C PHE A 39 -2.44 6.69 -2.06
N VAL A 40 -2.45 5.50 -2.65
CA VAL A 40 -3.24 5.13 -3.81
C VAL A 40 -4.29 4.14 -3.33
N VAL A 41 -5.55 4.56 -3.28
CA VAL A 41 -6.60 3.84 -2.56
C VAL A 41 -7.74 3.47 -3.47
N LYS A 42 -8.08 2.18 -3.52
CA LYS A 42 -9.35 1.71 -4.04
C LYS A 42 -10.42 1.90 -2.96
N GLY A 43 -11.24 2.93 -3.09
CA GLY A 43 -12.23 3.27 -2.08
C GLY A 43 -13.08 4.48 -2.46
N ASP A 44 -13.55 5.21 -1.45
CA ASP A 44 -14.44 6.36 -1.60
C ASP A 44 -13.87 7.66 -1.00
N GLU A 45 -14.53 8.78 -1.27
CA GLU A 45 -14.11 10.13 -0.86
C GLU A 45 -14.00 10.33 0.65
N LYS A 46 -14.65 9.49 1.49
CA LYS A 46 -14.53 9.60 2.95
C LYS A 46 -13.11 9.32 3.41
N ILE A 47 -12.36 8.53 2.64
CA ILE A 47 -10.96 8.21 2.91
C ILE A 47 -10.07 9.45 2.85
N ILE A 48 -10.32 10.35 1.90
CA ILE A 48 -9.53 11.59 1.74
C ILE A 48 -9.59 12.41 3.03
N LYS A 49 -10.81 12.62 3.56
CA LYS A 49 -11.02 13.35 4.81
C LYS A 49 -10.42 12.61 6.00
N PHE A 50 -10.50 11.28 6.03
CA PHE A 50 -9.99 10.47 7.12
C PHE A 50 -8.45 10.48 7.22
N LEU A 51 -7.77 10.35 6.08
CA LEU A 51 -6.31 10.29 6.02
C LEU A 51 -5.65 11.67 6.17
N ASN A 52 -6.32 12.74 5.70
CA ASN A 52 -5.85 14.13 5.77
C ASN A 52 -4.39 14.31 5.32
N ARG A 53 -4.02 13.64 4.24
CA ARG A 53 -2.69 13.64 3.61
C ARG A 53 -2.82 13.41 2.11
N ASN A 54 -1.71 13.21 1.40
CA ASN A 54 -1.72 12.95 -0.02
C ASN A 54 -2.40 11.61 -0.34
N VAL A 55 -3.60 11.68 -0.92
CA VAL A 55 -4.43 10.52 -1.30
C VAL A 55 -4.87 10.68 -2.74
N VAL A 56 -4.70 9.62 -3.51
CA VAL A 56 -5.26 9.44 -4.85
C VAL A 56 -6.26 8.29 -4.78
N LEU A 57 -7.50 8.55 -5.17
CA LEU A 57 -8.53 7.51 -5.27
C LEU A 57 -8.47 6.90 -6.66
N GLU A 58 -7.98 5.67 -6.75
CA GLU A 58 -7.82 4.94 -8.01
C GLU A 58 -8.14 3.47 -7.81
N ASN A 59 -8.73 2.84 -8.83
CA ASN A 59 -8.92 1.40 -8.84
C ASN A 59 -7.64 0.69 -9.33
N TRP A 60 -6.54 0.87 -8.60
CA TRP A 60 -5.22 0.35 -8.93
C TRP A 60 -5.14 -1.19 -9.02
N ILE A 61 -6.16 -1.90 -8.52
CA ILE A 61 -6.25 -3.37 -8.58
C ILE A 61 -6.67 -3.84 -9.98
N ASP A 62 -7.65 -3.15 -10.58
CA ASP A 62 -8.15 -3.51 -11.91
C ASP A 62 -7.42 -2.72 -13.02
N ASP A 63 -6.94 -1.52 -12.70
CA ASP A 63 -6.14 -0.68 -13.59
C ASP A 63 -4.63 -0.84 -13.32
N PHE A 64 -4.08 -1.87 -13.95
CA PHE A 64 -2.68 -2.25 -13.79
C PHE A 64 -1.69 -1.22 -14.38
N GLU A 65 -2.10 -0.42 -15.36
CA GLU A 65 -1.24 0.64 -15.92
C GLU A 65 -1.16 1.83 -14.97
N THR A 66 -2.29 2.21 -14.38
CA THR A 66 -2.30 3.21 -13.29
C THR A 66 -1.42 2.74 -12.13
N PHE A 67 -1.54 1.48 -11.70
CA PHE A 67 -0.65 0.88 -10.69
C PHE A 67 0.84 1.04 -11.05
N LYS A 68 1.24 0.66 -12.27
CA LYS A 68 2.64 0.81 -12.74
C LYS A 68 3.11 2.25 -12.76
N SER A 69 2.26 3.21 -13.11
CA SER A 69 2.64 4.62 -13.16
C SER A 69 3.13 5.13 -11.80
N PHE A 70 2.46 4.73 -10.72
CA PHE A 70 2.82 5.07 -9.34
C PHE A 70 4.07 4.35 -8.84
N LEU A 71 4.40 3.18 -9.39
CA LEU A 71 5.67 2.54 -9.07
C LEU A 71 6.83 3.44 -9.49
N SER A 72 6.79 4.07 -10.67
CA SER A 72 7.94 4.82 -11.19
C SER A 72 8.50 5.87 -10.22
N SER A 73 7.62 6.55 -9.46
CA SER A 73 7.96 7.62 -8.51
C SER A 73 8.25 7.15 -7.07
N ALA A 74 8.15 5.85 -6.79
CA ALA A 74 8.35 5.30 -5.45
C ALA A 74 9.80 4.89 -5.20
N ASP A 75 10.32 5.12 -3.99
CA ASP A 75 11.54 4.48 -3.50
C ASP A 75 11.23 3.19 -2.71
N LEU A 76 10.09 3.19 -2.02
CA LEU A 76 9.51 2.04 -1.32
C LEU A 76 8.03 1.92 -1.67
N VAL A 77 7.58 0.70 -1.91
CA VAL A 77 6.17 0.39 -2.14
C VAL A 77 5.63 -0.41 -0.97
N VAL A 78 4.53 0.04 -0.38
CA VAL A 78 3.76 -0.68 0.63
C VAL A 78 2.47 -1.17 -0.02
N ILE A 79 2.17 -2.47 0.08
CA ILE A 79 0.90 -3.03 -0.40
C ILE A 79 0.19 -3.72 0.77
N ASP A 80 -1.03 -3.27 1.08
CA ASP A 80 -1.92 -3.85 2.07
C ASP A 80 -3.27 -4.14 1.40
N SER A 81 -3.41 -5.35 0.85
CA SER A 81 -4.58 -5.69 0.05
C SER A 81 -4.92 -7.18 0.07
N TYR A 82 -6.19 -7.49 0.30
CA TYR A 82 -6.73 -8.83 0.10
C TYR A 82 -7.18 -9.07 -1.35
N LEU A 83 -7.31 -8.01 -2.14
CA LEU A 83 -7.85 -8.03 -3.49
C LEU A 83 -6.74 -8.14 -4.56
N ALA A 84 -5.57 -7.53 -4.31
CA ALA A 84 -4.46 -7.54 -5.26
C ALA A 84 -3.99 -8.97 -5.58
N SER A 85 -3.80 -9.24 -6.87
CA SER A 85 -3.27 -10.51 -7.37
C SER A 85 -1.77 -10.63 -7.12
N LEU A 86 -1.24 -11.86 -7.17
CA LEU A 86 0.21 -12.12 -7.05
C LEU A 86 1.05 -11.32 -8.07
N ASP A 87 0.48 -11.01 -9.23
CA ASP A 87 1.17 -10.25 -10.27
C ASP A 87 1.47 -8.80 -9.84
N HIS A 88 0.60 -8.17 -9.04
CA HIS A 88 0.88 -6.84 -8.46
C HIS A 88 2.14 -6.88 -7.60
N TYR A 89 2.21 -7.88 -6.72
CA TYR A 89 3.34 -8.06 -5.83
C TYR A 89 4.63 -8.36 -6.59
N ARG A 90 4.58 -9.25 -7.59
CA ARG A 90 5.73 -9.58 -8.45
C ARG A 90 6.25 -8.34 -9.16
N TRP A 91 5.37 -7.62 -9.86
CA TRP A 91 5.76 -6.44 -10.63
C TRP A 91 6.35 -5.34 -9.76
N ALA A 92 5.73 -5.07 -8.60
CA ALA A 92 6.28 -4.12 -7.64
C ALA A 92 7.67 -4.54 -7.17
N SER A 93 7.85 -5.81 -6.79
CA SER A 93 9.12 -6.32 -6.23
C SER A 93 10.27 -6.41 -7.24
N GLU A 94 9.97 -6.57 -8.53
CA GLU A 94 10.97 -6.54 -9.60
C GLU A 94 11.55 -5.14 -9.79
N LEU A 95 10.73 -4.11 -9.57
CA LEU A 95 11.09 -2.73 -9.86
C LEU A 95 11.55 -1.98 -8.62
N LYS A 96 10.99 -2.29 -7.44
CA LYS A 96 11.12 -1.51 -6.21
C LYS A 96 11.37 -2.37 -4.99
N LYS A 97 11.87 -1.73 -3.94
CA LYS A 97 11.85 -2.33 -2.61
C LYS A 97 10.41 -2.34 -2.11
N CYS A 98 9.97 -3.45 -1.52
CA CYS A 98 8.58 -3.62 -1.13
C CYS A 98 8.40 -4.09 0.31
N LEU A 99 7.35 -3.58 0.94
CA LEU A 99 6.78 -4.09 2.18
C LEU A 99 5.33 -4.53 1.89
N PHE A 100 5.02 -5.79 2.13
CA PHE A 100 3.69 -6.35 1.93
C PHE A 100 3.07 -6.67 3.27
N VAL A 101 1.87 -6.17 3.51
CA VAL A 101 1.13 -6.47 4.73
C VAL A 101 0.23 -7.66 4.44
N ASP A 102 0.27 -8.64 5.34
CA ASP A 102 -0.52 -9.86 5.20
C ASP A 102 -0.91 -10.41 6.56
N ASP A 103 -2.18 -10.82 6.68
CA ASP A 103 -2.75 -11.33 7.92
C ASP A 103 -3.02 -12.85 7.87
N PHE A 104 -3.04 -13.44 6.67
CA PHE A 104 -3.58 -14.79 6.44
C PHE A 104 -2.59 -15.79 5.83
N ARG A 105 -1.34 -15.40 5.61
CA ARG A 105 -0.36 -16.14 4.78
C ARG A 105 -0.98 -16.53 3.43
N ARG A 106 -1.65 -15.57 2.79
CA ARG A 106 -2.52 -15.83 1.62
C ARG A 106 -1.75 -16.25 0.38
N LEU A 107 -0.53 -15.74 0.20
CA LEU A 107 0.25 -15.85 -1.03
C LEU A 107 1.70 -16.21 -0.74
N ASP A 108 2.34 -16.88 -1.71
CA ASP A 108 3.79 -17.00 -1.78
C ASP A 108 4.39 -15.69 -2.31
N TYR A 109 4.61 -14.74 -1.40
CA TYR A 109 5.12 -13.41 -1.77
C TYR A 109 6.49 -13.49 -2.45
N PRO A 110 6.77 -12.61 -3.43
CA PRO A 110 8.03 -12.62 -4.17
C PRO A 110 9.28 -12.55 -3.28
N PRO A 111 10.36 -13.26 -3.66
CA PRO A 111 11.63 -13.15 -2.95
C PRO A 111 12.16 -11.71 -3.02
N ARG A 112 12.87 -11.26 -1.98
CA ARG A 112 13.39 -9.89 -1.82
C ARG A 112 12.35 -8.81 -1.45
N SER A 113 11.16 -9.22 -1.02
CA SER A 113 10.20 -8.37 -0.32
C SER A 113 10.29 -8.53 1.21
N ILE A 114 9.78 -7.56 1.95
CA ILE A 114 9.53 -7.68 3.39
C ILE A 114 8.05 -7.99 3.56
N VAL A 115 7.71 -9.07 4.29
CA VAL A 115 6.32 -9.35 4.67
C VAL A 115 6.13 -8.93 6.13
N LEU A 116 5.19 -8.03 6.37
CA LEU A 116 4.75 -7.60 7.68
C LEU A 116 3.45 -8.31 8.02
N ASN A 117 3.51 -9.27 8.94
CA ASN A 117 2.32 -9.90 9.50
C ASN A 117 2.11 -9.39 10.93
N GLY A 118 1.04 -8.62 11.14
CA GLY A 118 0.70 -8.03 12.44
C GLY A 118 -0.16 -8.94 13.32
N SER A 119 -0.54 -10.12 12.83
CA SER A 119 -1.34 -11.08 13.59
C SER A 119 -0.52 -11.66 14.74
N ILE A 120 -1.13 -11.75 15.93
CA ILE A 120 -0.52 -12.41 17.09
C ILE A 120 -0.33 -13.92 16.90
N TYR A 121 -1.00 -14.51 15.91
CA TYR A 121 -0.91 -15.91 15.54
C TYR A 121 -0.03 -16.15 14.30
N ALA A 122 0.74 -15.14 13.90
CA ALA A 122 1.56 -15.14 12.68
C ALA A 122 2.65 -16.20 12.66
#